data_AF-A0AAU8YIW9-F1
#
_entry.id   AF-A0AAU8YIW9-F1
#
_cell.length_a   1.000
_cell.length_b   1.000
_cell.length_c   1.000
_cell.angle_alpha   90.00
_cell.angle_beta   90.00
_cell.angle_gamma   90.00
#
_symmetry.space_group_name_H-M   'P 1'
#
loop_
_entity.id
_entity.type
_entity.pdbx_description
1 polymer ?
#
loop_
_entity_poly.entity_id
_entity_poly.type
_entity_poly.pdbx_seq_one_letter_code
_entity_poly.pdbx_strand_id
1 'polypeptide(L)'
;MGLFSSGKKAAKFAFITMPMAVLGVNQLRMGNQHIKALWRSNFSPACPECERGVLLKTEGDHQEFEQGPKGKMRVLHSWGCNNCGFALLEEDDVKKVKEHAARYRNERVKAQLTTIERDEIDRIARSHRLHSRAFFIASAAAIAGFIYMLATGAGILIALNWLSIGFALWVFGMKKSYRSWQVSTGQLFVEGAFWFWFQHQKWII
;
A
#
# COMPACT_ATOMS: atom_id res chain seq x y z
N MET A 1 -52.78 22.75 -28.03
CA MET A 1 -51.78 22.78 -26.93
C MET A 1 -50.69 21.73 -27.22
N GLY A 2 -49.52 22.05 -27.79
CA GLY A 2 -48.59 20.95 -28.13
C GLY A 2 -47.20 21.20 -28.75
N LEU A 3 -46.67 22.43 -28.85
CA LEU A 3 -45.35 22.64 -29.48
C LEU A 3 -44.29 23.31 -28.58
N PHE A 4 -44.70 24.11 -27.59
CA PHE A 4 -43.75 24.81 -26.71
C PHE A 4 -43.18 23.97 -25.56
N SER A 5 -43.86 22.89 -25.16
CA SER A 5 -43.36 21.97 -24.11
C SER A 5 -42.33 20.97 -24.64
N SER A 6 -42.42 20.62 -25.93
CA SER A 6 -41.48 19.70 -26.61
C SER A 6 -40.13 20.36 -26.88
N GLY A 7 -40.10 21.64 -27.27
CA GLY A 7 -38.86 22.40 -27.46
C GLY A 7 -38.03 22.59 -26.18
N LYS A 8 -38.70 22.84 -25.04
CA LYS A 8 -38.04 22.93 -23.73
C LYS A 8 -37.42 21.60 -23.28
N LYS A 9 -38.06 20.47 -23.61
CA LYS A 9 -37.52 19.13 -23.34
C LYS A 9 -36.33 18.81 -24.26
N ALA A 10 -36.43 19.15 -25.54
CA ALA A 10 -35.36 18.93 -26.51
C ALA A 10 -34.10 19.77 -26.23
N ALA A 11 -34.27 21.04 -25.85
CA ALA A 11 -33.15 21.90 -25.46
C ALA A 11 -32.46 21.43 -24.17
N LYS A 12 -33.24 21.00 -23.17
CA LYS A 12 -32.68 20.38 -21.94
C LYS A 12 -31.92 19.09 -22.27
N PHE A 13 -32.39 18.33 -23.26
CA PHE A 13 -31.74 17.09 -23.67
C PHE A 13 -30.40 17.32 -24.39
N ALA A 14 -30.36 18.28 -25.32
CA ALA A 14 -29.18 18.58 -26.13
C ALA A 14 -28.09 19.36 -25.37
N PHE A 15 -28.47 20.30 -24.49
CA PHE A 15 -27.51 21.18 -23.83
C PHE A 15 -27.15 20.78 -22.40
N ILE A 16 -27.96 19.94 -21.74
CA ILE A 16 -27.70 19.55 -20.34
C ILE A 16 -27.39 18.06 -20.24
N THR A 17 -28.24 17.18 -20.79
CA THR A 17 -28.04 15.74 -20.62
C THR A 17 -27.01 15.17 -21.59
N MET A 18 -26.91 15.66 -22.83
CA MET A 18 -25.91 15.17 -23.79
C MET A 18 -24.47 15.51 -23.34
N PRO A 19 -24.15 16.74 -22.90
CA PRO A 19 -22.80 17.04 -22.41
C PRO A 19 -22.48 16.30 -21.11
N MET A 20 -23.45 16.10 -20.20
CA MET A 20 -23.22 15.27 -19.00
C MET A 20 -23.03 13.79 -19.31
N ALA A 21 -23.69 13.26 -20.35
CA ALA A 21 -23.51 11.89 -20.80
C ALA A 21 -22.16 11.72 -21.53
N VAL A 22 -21.76 12.69 -22.36
CA VAL A 22 -20.47 12.74 -23.08
C VAL A 22 -19.29 12.97 -22.13
N LEU A 23 -19.46 13.79 -21.09
CA LEU A 23 -18.49 13.95 -19.99
C LEU A 23 -18.50 12.77 -19.01
N GLY A 24 -19.30 11.73 -19.29
CA GLY A 24 -19.30 10.49 -18.52
C GLY A 24 -19.55 10.70 -17.04
N VAL A 25 -20.31 11.72 -16.62
CA VAL A 25 -20.42 12.11 -15.20
C VAL A 25 -20.95 10.96 -14.33
N ASN A 26 -21.82 10.11 -14.88
CA ASN A 26 -22.27 8.89 -14.20
C ASN A 26 -21.17 7.81 -14.14
N GLN A 27 -20.33 7.67 -15.17
CA GLN A 27 -19.15 6.79 -15.14
C GLN A 27 -18.06 7.33 -14.18
N LEU A 28 -17.86 8.65 -14.12
CA LEU A 28 -16.98 9.30 -13.15
C LEU A 28 -17.51 9.17 -11.73
N ARG A 29 -18.82 9.23 -11.52
CA ARG A 29 -19.46 9.03 -10.21
C ARG A 29 -19.37 7.57 -9.75
N MET A 30 -19.63 6.60 -10.64
CA MET A 30 -19.42 5.17 -10.34
C MET A 30 -17.93 4.86 -10.14
N GLY A 31 -17.07 5.42 -11.00
CA GLY A 31 -15.62 5.34 -10.88
C GLY A 31 -15.13 5.94 -9.56
N ASN A 32 -15.66 7.07 -9.12
CA ASN A 32 -15.31 7.68 -7.84
C ASN A 32 -15.78 6.82 -6.66
N GLN A 33 -16.95 6.17 -6.74
CA GLN A 33 -17.37 5.20 -5.73
C GLN A 33 -16.45 3.98 -5.69
N HIS A 34 -16.05 3.44 -6.84
CA HIS A 34 -15.08 2.36 -6.93
C HIS A 34 -13.69 2.76 -6.44
N ILE A 35 -13.19 3.93 -6.83
CA ILE A 35 -11.92 4.49 -6.35
C ILE A 35 -12.00 4.69 -4.84
N LYS A 36 -13.10 5.22 -4.32
CA LYS A 36 -13.31 5.40 -2.88
C LYS A 36 -13.40 4.07 -2.14
N ALA A 37 -14.01 3.04 -2.74
CA ALA A 37 -14.07 1.69 -2.18
C ALA A 37 -12.69 1.02 -2.17
N LEU A 38 -11.95 1.11 -3.29
CA LEU A 38 -10.57 0.64 -3.42
C LEU A 38 -9.61 1.39 -2.48
N TRP A 39 -9.83 2.69 -2.31
CA TRP A 39 -9.07 3.50 -1.36
C TRP A 39 -9.40 3.08 0.06
N ARG A 40 -10.67 2.92 0.42
CA ARG A 40 -11.08 2.39 1.73
C ARG A 40 -10.55 0.99 2.00
N SER A 41 -10.51 0.09 1.02
CA SER A 41 -9.94 -1.25 1.19
C SER A 41 -8.40 -1.26 1.24
N ASN A 42 -7.75 -0.32 0.57
CA ASN A 42 -6.30 -0.15 0.67
C ASN A 42 -5.89 0.48 2.01
N PHE A 43 -6.76 1.30 2.59
CA PHE A 43 -6.57 1.93 3.90
C PHE A 43 -7.32 1.23 5.03
N SER A 44 -7.92 0.07 4.81
CA SER A 44 -8.51 -0.72 5.90
C SER A 44 -7.42 -1.49 6.66
N PRO A 45 -7.64 -1.82 7.94
CA PRO A 45 -6.66 -2.61 8.70
C PRO A 45 -6.54 -4.01 8.08
N ALA A 46 -5.32 -4.40 7.71
CA ALA A 46 -5.06 -5.73 7.16
C ALA A 46 -5.02 -6.77 8.29
N CYS A 47 -5.50 -7.98 7.99
CA CYS A 47 -5.45 -9.08 8.95
C CYS A 47 -4.01 -9.57 9.14
N PRO A 48 -3.53 -9.69 10.40
CA PRO A 48 -2.17 -10.13 10.68
C PRO A 48 -1.94 -11.63 10.50
N GLU A 49 -3.00 -12.44 10.42
CA GLU A 49 -2.87 -13.90 10.25
C GLU A 49 -2.76 -14.33 8.80
N CYS A 50 -3.71 -13.89 7.96
CA CYS A 50 -3.84 -14.37 6.59
C CYS A 50 -3.24 -13.42 5.53
N GLU A 51 -2.90 -12.18 5.90
CA GLU A 51 -2.38 -11.09 5.04
C GLU A 51 -3.26 -10.70 3.83
N ARG A 52 -4.30 -11.48 3.52
CA ARG A 52 -5.25 -11.29 2.41
C ARG A 52 -6.57 -10.69 2.85
N GLY A 53 -6.94 -10.91 4.11
CA GLY A 53 -8.19 -10.44 4.69
C GLY A 53 -8.10 -9.04 5.28
N VAL A 54 -9.26 -8.41 5.43
CA VAL A 54 -9.42 -7.09 6.04
C VAL A 54 -10.15 -7.25 7.37
N LEU A 55 -9.73 -6.48 8.38
CA LEU A 55 -10.40 -6.38 9.67
C LEU A 55 -11.58 -5.41 9.54
N LEU A 56 -12.78 -5.92 9.80
CA LEU A 56 -14.04 -5.18 9.79
C LEU A 56 -14.60 -5.14 11.20
N LYS A 57 -15.18 -4.02 11.57
CA LYS A 57 -15.90 -3.87 12.83
C LYS A 57 -17.16 -4.74 12.79
N THR A 58 -17.34 -5.58 13.80
CA THR A 58 -18.56 -6.37 14.01
C THR A 58 -19.60 -5.44 14.64
N GLU A 59 -20.73 -5.23 13.96
CA GLU A 59 -21.81 -4.39 14.47
C GLU A 59 -22.48 -5.09 15.67
N GLY A 60 -22.59 -4.39 16.80
CA GLY A 60 -23.28 -4.87 18.01
C GLY A 60 -22.40 -5.49 19.10
N ASP A 61 -21.20 -5.96 18.77
CA ASP A 61 -20.30 -6.62 19.72
C ASP A 61 -19.25 -5.62 20.26
N HIS A 62 -19.56 -5.03 21.42
CA HIS A 62 -18.70 -4.11 22.15
C HIS A 62 -18.61 -4.50 23.61
N GLN A 63 -17.42 -4.38 24.17
CA GLN A 63 -17.14 -4.64 25.57
C GLN A 63 -16.61 -3.35 26.19
N GLU A 64 -17.26 -2.91 27.26
CA GLU A 64 -16.82 -1.75 28.02
C GLU A 64 -15.81 -2.22 29.07
N PHE A 65 -14.57 -1.73 28.96
CA PHE A 65 -13.50 -2.05 29.90
C PHE A 65 -13.04 -0.79 30.63
N GLU A 66 -12.94 -0.86 31.95
CA GLU A 66 -12.20 0.13 32.74
C GLU A 66 -10.69 -0.15 32.64
N GLN A 67 -10.06 0.27 31.54
CA GLN A 67 -8.63 0.09 31.33
C GLN A 67 -7.94 1.43 31.13
N GLY A 68 -7.61 2.08 32.24
CA GLY A 68 -6.67 3.18 32.28
C GLY A 68 -6.22 3.51 33.70
N PRO A 69 -4.97 3.98 33.90
CA PRO A 69 -4.43 4.37 35.21
C PRO A 69 -5.12 5.62 35.82
N LYS A 70 -6.27 6.04 35.28
CA LYS A 70 -7.06 7.22 35.66
C LYS A 70 -8.58 6.97 35.64
N GLY A 71 -9.04 5.73 35.75
CA GLY A 71 -10.48 5.40 35.77
C GLY A 71 -11.24 5.81 34.50
N LYS A 72 -10.56 5.83 33.34
CA LYS A 72 -11.23 6.07 32.05
C LYS A 72 -11.77 4.75 31.50
N MET A 73 -13.08 4.70 31.31
CA MET A 73 -13.78 3.63 30.62
C MET A 73 -13.44 3.68 29.12
N ARG A 74 -12.96 2.57 28.56
CA ARG A 74 -12.69 2.40 27.13
C ARG A 74 -13.69 1.41 26.58
N VAL A 75 -14.42 1.84 25.55
CA VAL A 75 -15.31 0.96 24.80
C VAL A 75 -14.48 0.29 23.71
N LEU A 76 -14.30 -1.03 23.82
CA LEU A 76 -13.60 -1.83 22.83
C LEU A 76 -14.63 -2.50 21.92
N HIS A 77 -14.37 -2.47 20.62
CA HIS A 77 -15.16 -3.15 19.61
C HIS A 77 -14.46 -4.39 19.10
N SER A 78 -15.26 -5.39 18.74
CA SER A 78 -14.83 -6.59 18.03
C SER A 78 -14.51 -6.26 16.57
N TRP A 79 -13.26 -6.46 16.16
CA TRP A 79 -12.77 -6.35 14.78
C TRP A 79 -12.46 -7.74 14.23
N GLY A 80 -13.34 -8.26 13.39
CA GLY A 80 -13.21 -9.59 12.78
C GLY A 80 -12.58 -9.55 11.39
N CYS A 81 -11.80 -10.58 11.05
CA CYS A 81 -11.30 -10.80 9.70
C CYS A 81 -12.35 -11.49 8.84
N ASN A 82 -12.57 -10.96 7.64
CA ASN A 82 -13.48 -11.54 6.65
C ASN A 82 -13.08 -12.93 6.09
N ASN A 83 -11.85 -13.40 6.32
CA ASN A 83 -11.30 -14.56 5.61
C ASN A 83 -10.80 -15.70 6.51
N CYS A 84 -10.24 -15.41 7.69
CA CYS A 84 -9.57 -16.43 8.51
C CYS A 84 -10.15 -16.58 9.92
N GLY A 85 -11.22 -15.86 10.27
CA GLY A 85 -11.86 -15.96 11.58
C GLY A 85 -11.11 -15.28 12.73
N PHE A 86 -9.93 -14.70 12.47
CA PHE A 86 -9.20 -13.89 13.45
C PHE A 86 -10.04 -12.68 13.91
N ALA A 87 -10.14 -12.46 15.22
CA ALA A 87 -10.82 -11.31 15.81
C ALA A 87 -9.93 -10.60 16.83
N LEU A 88 -10.01 -9.27 16.86
CA LEU A 88 -9.26 -8.38 17.73
C LEU A 88 -10.23 -7.44 18.47
N LEU A 89 -10.00 -7.19 19.75
CA LEU A 89 -10.72 -6.18 20.51
C LEU A 89 -9.90 -4.88 20.58
N GLU A 90 -10.44 -3.79 20.04
CA GLU A 90 -9.77 -2.47 20.06
C GLU A 90 -10.79 -1.34 19.98
N GLU A 91 -10.39 -0.12 20.37
CA GLU A 91 -11.24 1.08 20.27
C GLU A 91 -11.74 1.34 18.83
N ASP A 92 -12.76 2.19 18.66
CA ASP A 92 -13.30 2.62 17.35
C ASP A 92 -12.36 3.57 16.59
N ASP A 93 -11.06 3.30 16.60
CA ASP A 93 -10.04 4.04 15.87
C ASP A 93 -9.25 3.10 14.97
N VAL A 94 -9.45 3.26 13.67
CA VAL A 94 -8.75 2.49 12.62
C VAL A 94 -7.24 2.58 12.76
N LYS A 95 -6.68 3.70 13.26
CA LYS A 95 -5.24 3.83 13.47
C LYS A 95 -4.75 2.90 14.57
N LYS A 96 -5.44 2.88 15.71
CA LYS A 96 -5.12 1.99 16.84
C LYS A 96 -5.26 0.52 16.45
N VAL A 97 -6.30 0.17 15.70
CA VAL A 97 -6.50 -1.18 15.17
C VAL A 97 -5.34 -1.60 14.27
N LYS A 98 -4.89 -0.70 13.38
CA LYS A 98 -3.73 -0.97 12.51
C LYS A 98 -2.44 -1.14 13.31
N GLU A 99 -2.21 -0.29 14.30
CA GLU A 99 -1.03 -0.37 15.17
C GLU A 99 -1.02 -1.68 15.97
N HIS A 100 -2.16 -2.06 16.55
CA HIS A 100 -2.30 -3.33 17.26
C HIS A 100 -2.10 -4.52 16.33
N ALA A 101 -2.77 -4.55 15.18
CA ALA A 101 -2.61 -5.61 14.18
C ALA A 101 -1.15 -5.69 13.67
N ALA A 102 -0.50 -4.56 13.45
CA ALA A 102 0.91 -4.51 13.07
C ALA A 102 1.82 -5.04 14.18
N ARG A 103 1.59 -4.66 15.44
CA ARG A 103 2.34 -5.18 16.60
C ARG A 103 2.20 -6.69 16.71
N TYR A 104 0.96 -7.20 16.65
CA TYR A 104 0.68 -8.64 16.70
C TYR A 104 1.39 -9.41 15.57
N ARG A 105 1.34 -8.88 14.33
CA ARG A 105 2.06 -9.45 13.20
C ARG A 105 3.57 -9.46 13.44
N ASN A 106 4.13 -8.35 13.93
CA ASN A 106 5.57 -8.21 14.15
C ASN A 106 6.05 -9.19 15.24
N GLU A 107 5.29 -9.34 16.33
CA GLU A 107 5.59 -10.31 17.39
C GLU A 107 5.55 -11.75 16.89
N ARG A 108 4.52 -12.10 16.10
CA ARG A 108 4.41 -13.42 15.46
C ARG A 108 5.60 -13.70 14.53
N VAL A 109 5.93 -12.76 13.65
CA VAL A 109 7.07 -12.89 12.72
C VAL A 109 8.38 -13.01 13.49
N LYS A 110 8.55 -12.23 14.57
CA LYS A 110 9.72 -12.33 15.45
C LYS A 110 9.82 -13.70 16.12
N ALA A 111 8.71 -14.27 16.58
CA ALA A 111 8.67 -15.62 17.13
C ALA A 111 9.08 -16.67 16.08
N GLN A 112 8.54 -16.58 14.86
CA GLN A 112 8.91 -17.47 13.76
C GLN A 112 10.39 -17.36 13.35
N LEU A 113 10.96 -16.16 13.40
CA LEU A 113 12.38 -15.94 13.11
C LEU A 113 13.32 -16.66 14.09
N THR A 114 12.90 -16.87 15.35
CA THR A 114 13.71 -17.62 16.32
C THR A 114 13.77 -19.12 16.03
N THR A 115 12.81 -19.63 15.26
CA THR A 115 12.71 -21.05 14.90
C THR A 115 13.33 -21.38 13.54
N ILE A 116 13.69 -20.37 12.74
CA ILE A 116 14.28 -20.57 11.41
C ILE A 116 15.79 -20.78 11.55
N GLU A 117 16.30 -21.82 10.90
CA GLU A 117 17.71 -22.15 10.85
C GLU A 117 18.50 -21.06 10.10
N ARG A 118 19.72 -20.74 10.59
CA ARG A 118 20.55 -19.64 10.03
C ARG A 118 20.83 -19.82 8.53
N ASP A 119 20.88 -21.06 8.05
CA ASP A 119 21.12 -21.39 6.65
C ASP A 119 19.96 -20.96 5.73
N GLU A 120 18.73 -21.02 6.23
CA GLU A 120 17.54 -20.60 5.50
C GLU A 120 17.43 -19.07 5.45
N ILE A 121 17.82 -18.39 6.52
CA ILE A 121 17.96 -16.93 6.58
C ILE A 121 18.96 -16.45 5.52
N ASP A 122 20.12 -17.12 5.40
CA ASP A 122 21.14 -16.80 4.41
C ASP A 122 20.70 -17.08 2.98
N ARG A 123 19.87 -18.10 2.76
CA ARG A 123 19.27 -18.37 1.45
C ARG A 123 18.31 -17.26 1.04
N ILE A 124 17.45 -16.80 1.96
CA ILE A 124 16.52 -15.70 1.74
C ILE A 124 17.29 -14.39 1.46
N ALA A 125 18.32 -14.10 2.27
CA ALA A 125 19.15 -12.92 2.10
C ALA A 125 19.85 -12.91 0.71
N ARG A 126 20.42 -14.05 0.28
CA ARG A 126 21.03 -14.19 -1.05
C ARG A 126 20.05 -13.96 -2.19
N SER A 127 18.84 -14.50 -2.08
CA SER A 127 17.77 -14.24 -3.07
C SER A 127 17.46 -12.75 -3.17
N HIS A 128 17.30 -12.06 -2.04
CA HIS A 128 17.04 -10.62 -2.05
C HIS A 128 18.19 -9.79 -2.64
N ARG A 129 19.45 -10.18 -2.40
CA ARG A 129 20.63 -9.55 -3.02
C ARG A 129 20.61 -9.70 -4.55
N LEU A 130 20.38 -10.92 -5.06
CA LEU A 130 20.29 -11.16 -6.51
C LEU A 130 19.22 -10.29 -7.18
N HIS A 131 18.03 -10.23 -6.59
CA HIS A 131 16.97 -9.37 -7.11
C HIS A 131 17.33 -7.88 -7.03
N SER A 132 17.96 -7.43 -5.95
CA SER A 132 18.41 -6.05 -5.79
C SER A 132 19.39 -5.65 -6.90
N ARG A 133 20.40 -6.48 -7.17
CA ARG A 133 21.36 -6.27 -8.27
C ARG A 133 20.66 -6.20 -9.62
N ALA A 134 19.75 -7.13 -9.91
CA ALA A 134 19.01 -7.14 -11.16
C ALA A 134 18.22 -5.82 -11.37
N PHE A 135 17.56 -5.32 -10.32
CA PHE A 135 16.84 -4.04 -10.38
C PHE A 135 17.78 -2.84 -10.55
N PHE A 136 18.94 -2.82 -9.89
CA PHE A 136 19.92 -1.75 -10.08
C PHE A 136 20.53 -1.76 -11.48
N ILE A 137 20.85 -2.93 -12.03
CA ILE A 137 21.35 -3.07 -13.41
C ILE A 137 20.28 -2.60 -14.40
N ALA A 138 19.02 -3.03 -14.23
CA ALA A 138 17.93 -2.60 -15.08
C ALA A 138 17.67 -1.08 -14.98
N SER A 139 17.78 -0.51 -13.77
CA SER A 139 17.69 0.93 -13.55
C SER A 139 18.82 1.68 -14.28
N ALA A 140 20.06 1.21 -14.16
CA ALA A 140 21.20 1.80 -14.85
C ALA A 140 21.05 1.72 -16.38
N ALA A 141 20.55 0.60 -16.91
CA ALA A 141 20.24 0.44 -18.33
C ALA A 141 19.14 1.41 -18.79
N ALA A 142 18.10 1.63 -17.97
CA ALA A 142 17.04 2.58 -18.28
C ALA A 142 17.55 4.04 -18.27
N ILE A 143 18.43 4.40 -17.32
CA ILE A 143 19.07 5.72 -17.28
C ILE A 143 20.01 5.90 -18.48
N ALA A 144 20.76 4.87 -18.87
CA ALA A 144 21.58 4.91 -20.07
C ALA A 144 20.73 5.10 -21.33
N GLY A 145 19.58 4.42 -21.42
CA GLY A 145 18.59 4.61 -22.49
C GLY A 145 18.04 6.03 -22.53
N PHE A 146 17.75 6.64 -21.37
CA PHE A 146 17.36 8.05 -21.26
C PHE A 146 18.44 8.99 -21.83
N ILE A 147 19.71 8.82 -21.42
CA ILE A 147 20.83 9.63 -21.91
C ILE A 147 21.01 9.46 -23.41
N TYR A 148 20.92 8.22 -23.90
CA TYR A 148 21.00 7.90 -25.32
C TYR A 148 19.89 8.62 -26.11
N MET A 149 18.64 8.56 -25.63
CA MET A 149 17.52 9.24 -26.28
C MET A 149 17.68 10.75 -26.35
N LEU A 150 18.21 11.37 -25.28
CA LEU A 150 18.54 12.80 -25.30
C LEU A 150 19.64 13.11 -26.32
N ALA A 151 20.68 12.27 -26.40
CA ALA A 151 21.77 12.44 -27.36
C ALA A 151 21.32 12.30 -28.83
N THR A 152 20.35 11.41 -29.10
CA THR A 152 19.78 11.22 -30.44
C THR A 152 18.67 12.22 -30.81
N GLY A 153 18.35 13.18 -29.93
CA GLY A 153 17.32 14.19 -30.19
C GLY A 153 15.87 13.67 -30.12
N ALA A 154 15.62 12.58 -29.39
CA ALA A 154 14.27 12.08 -29.18
C ALA A 154 13.42 13.07 -28.37
N GLY A 155 12.10 13.04 -28.56
CA GLY A 155 11.19 13.90 -27.83
C GLY A 155 11.31 13.74 -26.31
N ILE A 156 11.40 14.86 -25.59
CA ILE A 156 11.62 14.89 -24.12
C ILE A 156 10.60 14.02 -23.38
N LEU A 157 9.34 13.99 -23.83
CA LEU A 157 8.28 13.15 -23.23
C LEU A 157 8.63 11.65 -23.26
N ILE A 158 9.25 11.17 -24.33
CA ILE A 158 9.65 9.76 -24.47
C ILE A 158 10.85 9.48 -23.57
N ALA A 159 11.84 10.38 -23.55
CA ALA A 159 12.99 10.27 -22.67
C ALA A 159 12.58 10.25 -21.18
N LEU A 160 11.64 11.11 -20.78
CA LEU A 160 11.17 11.20 -19.39
C LEU A 160 10.48 9.93 -18.90
N ASN A 161 9.84 9.16 -19.79
CA ASN A 161 9.30 7.84 -19.45
C ASN A 161 10.43 6.86 -19.08
N TRP A 162 11.55 6.86 -19.81
CA TRP A 162 12.71 6.03 -19.50
C TRP A 162 13.32 6.40 -18.15
N LEU A 163 13.41 7.69 -17.85
CA LEU A 163 13.86 8.17 -16.55
C LEU A 163 12.92 7.71 -15.41
N SER A 164 11.61 7.79 -15.64
CA SER A 164 10.59 7.38 -14.66
C SER A 164 10.65 5.87 -14.38
N ILE A 165 10.84 5.05 -15.41
CA ILE A 165 11.05 3.60 -15.29
C ILE A 165 12.35 3.32 -14.52
N GLY A 166 13.44 4.00 -14.88
CA GLY A 166 14.73 3.87 -14.19
C GLY A 166 14.62 4.19 -12.71
N PHE A 167 13.91 5.26 -12.35
CA PHE A 167 13.66 5.65 -10.97
C PHE A 167 12.81 4.61 -10.21
N ALA A 168 11.73 4.12 -10.81
CA ALA A 168 10.90 3.09 -10.17
C ALA A 168 11.69 1.80 -9.89
N LEU A 169 12.49 1.35 -10.86
CA LEU A 169 13.38 0.20 -10.71
C LEU A 169 14.44 0.42 -9.63
N TRP A 170 15.00 1.62 -9.54
CA TRP A 170 15.94 1.99 -8.49
C TRP A 170 15.30 1.87 -7.09
N VAL A 171 14.07 2.37 -6.91
CA VAL A 171 13.32 2.25 -5.66
C VAL A 171 13.08 0.78 -5.30
N PHE A 172 12.75 -0.08 -6.27
CA PHE A 172 12.62 -1.52 -6.03
C PHE A 172 13.95 -2.18 -5.63
N GLY A 173 15.05 -1.79 -6.27
CA GLY A 173 16.41 -2.22 -5.92
C GLY A 173 16.77 -1.86 -4.47
N MET A 174 16.52 -0.61 -4.08
CA MET A 174 16.69 -0.11 -2.71
C MET A 174 15.84 -0.88 -1.70
N LYS A 175 14.56 -1.10 -2.00
CA LYS A 175 13.64 -1.86 -1.13
C LYS A 175 14.14 -3.29 -0.91
N LYS A 176 14.62 -3.98 -1.95
CA LYS A 176 15.14 -5.35 -1.84
C LYS A 176 16.47 -5.41 -1.09
N SER A 177 17.35 -4.43 -1.31
CA SER A 177 18.62 -4.29 -0.58
C SER A 177 18.37 -4.12 0.92
N TYR A 178 17.49 -3.18 1.29
CA TYR A 178 17.10 -2.97 2.69
C TYR A 178 16.53 -4.24 3.34
N ARG A 179 15.64 -4.96 2.64
CA ARG A 179 15.09 -6.22 3.15
C ARG A 179 16.17 -7.29 3.34
N SER A 180 17.15 -7.39 2.43
CA SER A 180 18.27 -8.31 2.60
C SER A 180 19.10 -7.98 3.84
N TRP A 181 19.33 -6.70 4.11
CA TRP A 181 20.04 -6.24 5.29
C TRP A 181 19.25 -6.56 6.57
N GLN A 182 17.96 -6.22 6.62
CA GLN A 182 17.09 -6.51 7.78
C GLN A 182 17.07 -7.99 8.16
N VAL A 183 17.03 -8.88 7.16
CA VAL A 183 17.05 -10.33 7.35
C VAL A 183 18.42 -10.77 7.87
N SER A 184 19.51 -10.28 7.28
CA SER A 184 20.87 -10.66 7.70
C SER A 184 21.29 -10.15 9.09
N THR A 185 20.77 -9.00 9.52
CA THR A 185 21.10 -8.40 10.82
C THR A 185 20.08 -8.73 11.92
N GLY A 186 18.95 -9.35 11.57
CA GLY A 186 17.85 -9.62 12.49
C GLY A 186 17.13 -8.36 13.00
N GLN A 187 17.41 -7.18 12.45
CA GLN A 187 16.79 -5.91 12.85
C GLN A 187 15.43 -5.68 12.16
N LEU A 188 14.53 -6.65 12.34
CA LEU A 188 13.17 -6.55 11.84
C LEU A 188 12.32 -5.66 12.76
N PHE A 189 11.64 -4.67 12.17
CA PHE A 189 10.70 -3.75 12.82
C PHE A 189 11.28 -2.77 13.85
N VAL A 190 12.58 -2.47 13.76
CA VAL A 190 13.21 -1.43 14.59
C VAL A 190 12.96 -0.04 13.99
N GLU A 191 12.44 0.89 14.80
CA GLU A 191 12.26 2.29 14.40
C GLU A 191 13.61 2.95 14.09
N GLY A 192 13.69 3.71 12.99
CA GLY A 192 14.93 4.37 12.57
C GLY A 192 15.94 3.48 11.84
N ALA A 193 15.73 2.16 11.77
CA ALA A 193 16.65 1.23 11.10
C ALA A 193 16.86 1.53 9.62
N PHE A 194 15.85 2.08 8.94
CA PHE A 194 15.97 2.52 7.55
C PHE A 194 16.99 3.64 7.38
N TRP A 195 16.93 4.67 8.23
CA TRP A 195 17.87 5.80 8.16
C TRP A 195 19.29 5.38 8.49
N PHE A 196 19.44 4.52 9.51
CA PHE A 196 20.72 3.92 9.84
C PHE A 196 21.31 3.15 8.65
N TRP A 197 20.51 2.26 8.05
CA TRP A 197 20.92 1.51 6.85
C TRP A 197 21.28 2.43 5.68
N PHE A 198 20.45 3.44 5.41
CA PHE A 198 20.67 4.36 4.31
C PHE A 198 21.97 5.15 4.47
N GLN A 199 22.36 5.55 5.68
CA GLN A 199 23.60 6.32 5.88
C GLN A 199 24.86 5.44 5.99
N HIS A 200 24.76 4.25 6.59
CA HIS A 200 25.94 3.50 7.03
C HIS A 200 26.19 2.19 6.27
N GLN A 201 25.23 1.73 5.46
CA GLN A 201 25.31 0.42 4.81
C GLN A 201 25.44 0.56 3.29
N LYS A 202 25.97 -0.51 2.67
CA LYS A 202 26.08 -0.57 1.21
C LYS A 202 24.69 -0.77 0.61
N TRP A 203 24.29 0.14 -0.28
CA TRP A 203 22.99 0.07 -0.96
C TRP A 203 23.00 -0.95 -2.09
N ILE A 204 24.14 -1.06 -2.77
CA ILE A 204 24.39 -2.02 -3.84
C ILE A 204 25.04 -3.25 -3.19
N ILE A 205 24.25 -4.29 -2.97
CA ILE A 205 24.70 -5.58 -2.42
C ILE A 205 24.50 -6.66 -3.44
#